data_AF-A0A9W4P4X0-F1
#
_entry.id   AF-A0A9W4P4X0-F1
#
_cell.length_a   1.000
_cell.length_b   1.000
_cell.length_c   1.000
_cell.angle_alpha   90.00
_cell.angle_beta   90.00
_cell.angle_gamma   90.00
#
_symmetry.space_group_name_H-M   'P 1'
#
loop_
_entity.id
_entity.type
_entity.pdbx_description
1 polymer ?
#
loop_
_entity_poly.entity_id
_entity_poly.type
_entity_poly.pdbx_seq_one_letter_code
_entity_poly.pdbx_strand_id
1 'polypeptide(L)'
;MNVFKVWMRWRPLNPSEAETGGIQREYGQHHNNPQSCVSITAPLQAKALSTREKSWKSGFSFDGIIECNDNNYLVFNRVVAPIIPEVLEGKSCNFFAYGHSGSGKSHTMIGYDFENADEFGLCLAAARQLSAALEDINSKDSDHQFGIGLRVFELRKNIAFDLLNERNECFVREGSDGRVYIRGETEMLENGRVRVRPIATKACWSFEELHQELQQGLKHRKTATSTVHDQSSRTHAVIELEIITKDLLDARDQVVERQSELVPVGKYATDVYIEEQSRAVVQTEEGKYVPNPDYQLDQARVDAAEAKKAEFEYRVKEAQEHESEVFATTTRTHRCIGGKLVFVDLAGAEFLSSTTGPALKQTPQEKQEGRQINTDLLALKEVIRARSSKKSRIPYRSSPLTMVLREHFEASTDTHSAMILTVSPEASQYTATTNTLKYGDLVGLANGHKG
;
A
#
# COMPACT_ATOMS: atom_id res chain seq x y z
N MET A 1 -10.92 18.52 -3.58
CA MET A 1 -10.23 18.73 -2.27
C MET A 1 -9.83 17.36 -1.75
N ASN A 2 -8.57 17.11 -1.40
CA ASN A 2 -8.15 15.84 -0.82
C ASN A 2 -8.71 15.70 0.61
N VAL A 3 -9.82 14.98 0.76
CA VAL A 3 -10.44 14.72 2.06
C VAL A 3 -9.87 13.41 2.59
N PHE A 4 -9.15 13.49 3.71
CA PHE A 4 -8.66 12.32 4.42
C PHE A 4 -9.53 12.13 5.67
N LYS A 5 -10.40 11.12 5.64
CA LYS A 5 -11.36 10.85 6.74
C LYS A 5 -10.71 9.98 7.82
N VAL A 6 -11.12 10.15 9.06
CA VAL A 6 -10.64 9.34 10.19
C VAL A 6 -11.83 8.71 10.92
N TRP A 7 -11.85 7.39 10.98
CA TRP A 7 -12.87 6.60 11.64
C TRP A 7 -12.26 5.89 12.84
N MET A 8 -13.04 5.70 13.89
CA MET A 8 -12.66 4.89 15.05
C MET A 8 -13.51 3.64 15.10
N ARG A 9 -12.89 2.47 15.28
CA ARG A 9 -13.56 1.18 15.44
C ARG A 9 -13.11 0.48 16.72
N TRP A 10 -14.06 0.28 17.62
CA TRP A 10 -13.86 -0.54 18.81
C TRP A 10 -14.09 -2.02 18.50
N ARG A 11 -13.12 -2.87 18.83
CA ARG A 11 -13.37 -4.32 18.82
C ARG A 11 -14.20 -4.74 20.05
N PRO A 12 -14.91 -5.88 20.00
CA PRO A 12 -15.51 -6.48 21.20
C PRO A 12 -14.45 -6.91 22.21
N LEU A 13 -14.85 -6.99 23.48
CA LEU A 13 -14.07 -7.64 24.53
C LEU A 13 -14.12 -9.16 24.33
N ASN A 14 -12.97 -9.81 24.47
CA ASN A 14 -12.95 -11.26 24.57
C ASN A 14 -13.52 -11.71 25.93
N PRO A 15 -14.07 -12.93 26.06
CA PRO A 15 -14.61 -13.41 27.34
C PRO A 15 -13.62 -13.29 28.51
N SER A 16 -12.33 -13.52 28.27
CA SER A 16 -11.25 -13.37 29.26
C SER A 16 -10.96 -11.92 29.65
N GLU A 17 -11.32 -10.95 28.82
CA GLU A 17 -11.10 -9.51 29.03
C GLU A 17 -12.30 -8.85 29.72
N ALA A 18 -13.50 -9.44 29.61
CA ALA A 18 -14.70 -8.95 30.27
C ALA A 18 -14.56 -8.90 31.81
N GLU A 19 -13.70 -9.77 32.37
CA GLU A 19 -13.43 -9.84 33.81
C GLU A 19 -12.56 -8.69 34.34
N THR A 20 -11.71 -8.09 33.52
CA THR A 20 -10.75 -7.04 33.94
C THR A 20 -11.30 -5.62 33.80
N GLY A 21 -12.53 -5.48 33.31
CA GLY A 21 -13.20 -4.20 33.09
C GLY A 21 -12.77 -3.50 31.80
N GLY A 22 -13.66 -2.66 31.26
CA GLY A 22 -13.42 -1.90 30.04
C GLY A 22 -12.93 -0.48 30.30
N ILE A 23 -12.25 0.10 29.31
CA ILE A 23 -12.01 1.55 29.21
C ILE A 23 -13.36 2.25 29.15
N GLN A 24 -13.58 3.23 30.03
CA GLN A 24 -14.76 4.09 30.00
C GLN A 24 -14.61 5.12 28.88
N ARG A 25 -15.71 5.42 28.18
CA ARG A 25 -15.70 6.23 26.96
C ARG A 25 -16.93 7.12 26.92
N GLU A 26 -16.73 8.36 26.51
CA GLU A 26 -17.80 9.31 26.23
C GLU A 26 -17.56 9.96 24.87
N TYR A 27 -18.64 10.26 24.15
CA TYR A 27 -18.59 10.87 22.84
C TYR A 27 -19.24 12.24 22.85
N GLY A 28 -18.64 13.17 22.12
CA GLY A 28 -19.22 14.46 21.81
C GLY A 28 -19.29 14.65 20.31
N GLN A 29 -20.32 15.33 19.82
CA GLN A 29 -20.45 15.68 18.41
C GLN A 29 -20.34 17.21 18.26
N HIS A 30 -19.71 17.65 17.19
CA HIS A 30 -19.62 19.08 16.91
C HIS A 30 -21.00 19.61 16.49
N HIS A 31 -21.35 20.83 16.92
CA HIS A 31 -22.70 21.39 16.68
C HIS A 31 -22.96 21.70 15.19
N ASN A 32 -21.90 22.03 14.45
CA ASN A 32 -22.00 22.53 13.07
C ASN A 32 -21.36 21.60 12.03
N ASN A 33 -20.81 20.45 12.43
CA ASN A 33 -20.19 19.51 11.48
C ASN A 33 -20.37 18.05 11.97
N PRO A 34 -20.23 17.03 11.10
CA PRO A 34 -20.45 15.64 11.48
C PRO A 34 -19.31 15.03 12.31
N GLN A 35 -18.25 15.80 12.62
CA GLN A 35 -17.09 15.26 13.34
C GLN A 35 -17.40 15.07 14.82
N SER A 36 -16.83 14.00 15.36
CA SER A 36 -16.97 13.55 16.73
C SER A 36 -15.65 13.67 17.48
N CYS A 37 -15.73 13.85 18.79
CA CYS A 37 -14.64 13.73 19.74
C CYS A 37 -14.89 12.55 20.69
N VAL A 38 -13.82 11.97 21.22
CA VAL A 38 -13.88 10.93 22.24
C VAL A 38 -13.13 11.36 23.50
N SER A 39 -13.70 11.05 24.65
CA SER A 39 -13.04 11.09 25.96
C SER A 39 -12.92 9.67 26.49
N ILE A 40 -11.73 9.26 26.90
CA ILE A 40 -11.48 7.95 27.52
C ILE A 40 -10.90 8.11 28.91
N THR A 41 -11.30 7.22 29.82
CA THR A 41 -10.83 7.20 31.20
C THR A 41 -10.37 5.80 31.58
N ALA A 42 -9.18 5.72 32.19
CA ALA A 42 -8.64 4.47 32.70
C ALA A 42 -9.51 3.93 33.86
N PRO A 43 -9.83 2.63 33.91
CA PRO A 43 -10.63 2.08 34.99
C PRO A 43 -9.87 2.08 36.33
N LEU A 44 -10.61 2.31 37.43
CA LEU A 44 -10.09 2.51 38.80
C LEU A 44 -9.33 1.31 39.42
N GLN A 45 -9.25 0.16 38.74
CA GLN A 45 -8.61 -1.06 39.26
C GLN A 45 -7.11 -1.21 38.93
N ALA A 46 -6.48 -0.24 38.26
CA ALA A 46 -5.02 -0.22 38.09
C ALA A 46 -4.32 0.15 39.41
N LYS A 47 -4.25 -0.81 40.36
CA LYS A 47 -3.59 -0.64 41.66
C LYS A 47 -2.09 -0.33 41.49
N ALA A 48 -1.68 0.71 42.21
CA ALA A 48 -0.34 1.15 42.58
C ALA A 48 0.46 2.00 41.57
N LEU A 49 0.31 3.34 41.69
CA LEU A 49 1.39 4.34 41.95
C LEU A 49 1.11 5.77 41.42
N SER A 50 -0.04 6.07 40.82
CA SER A 50 -0.41 7.48 40.53
C SER A 50 -1.86 7.80 40.87
N THR A 51 -2.06 8.71 41.83
CA THR A 51 -3.33 9.27 42.31
C THR A 51 -4.04 10.23 41.33
N ARG A 52 -3.79 10.10 40.02
CA ARG A 52 -4.53 10.85 38.99
C ARG A 52 -5.23 9.87 38.07
N GLU A 53 -6.55 9.98 37.98
CA GLU A 53 -7.32 9.45 36.85
C GLU A 53 -6.66 9.97 35.56
N LYS A 54 -6.07 9.06 34.78
CA LYS A 54 -5.53 9.41 33.48
C LYS A 54 -6.69 9.42 32.50
N SER A 55 -7.40 10.53 32.38
CA SER A 55 -8.34 10.76 31.28
C SER A 55 -7.63 11.42 30.10
N TRP A 56 -8.08 11.12 28.89
CA TRP A 56 -7.64 11.79 27.68
C TRP A 56 -8.84 12.08 26.78
N LYS A 57 -8.89 13.29 26.23
CA LYS A 57 -9.94 13.76 25.33
C LYS A 57 -9.33 14.24 24.02
N SER A 58 -9.93 13.85 22.90
CA SER A 58 -9.54 14.28 21.56
C SER A 58 -10.17 15.63 21.17
N GLY A 59 -9.70 16.20 20.07
CA GLY A 59 -10.47 17.19 19.31
C GLY A 59 -11.66 16.56 18.57
N PHE A 60 -12.44 17.40 17.86
CA PHE A 60 -13.48 16.94 16.93
C PHE A 60 -12.82 16.53 15.60
N SER A 61 -12.23 15.34 15.61
CA SER A 61 -11.29 14.90 14.57
C SER A 61 -11.73 13.63 13.85
N PHE A 62 -12.80 12.98 14.33
CA PHE A 62 -13.27 11.71 13.80
C PHE A 62 -14.54 11.90 12.98
N ASP A 63 -14.54 11.43 11.73
CA ASP A 63 -15.69 11.43 10.83
C ASP A 63 -16.75 10.41 11.23
N GLY A 64 -16.39 9.41 12.05
CA GLY A 64 -17.36 8.50 12.62
C GLY A 64 -16.78 7.52 13.63
N ILE A 65 -17.68 7.00 14.46
CA ILE A 65 -17.41 6.04 15.53
C ILE A 65 -18.19 4.76 15.23
N ILE A 66 -17.49 3.63 15.30
CA ILE A 66 -17.96 2.27 15.06
C ILE A 66 -17.77 1.50 16.36
N GLU A 67 -18.86 0.94 16.89
CA GLU A 67 -18.90 0.31 18.21
C GLU A 67 -18.65 -1.20 18.15
N CYS A 68 -18.47 -1.81 19.32
CA CYS A 68 -18.10 -3.22 19.45
C CYS A 68 -19.12 -4.22 18.87
N ASN A 69 -20.36 -3.78 18.63
CA ASN A 69 -21.42 -4.62 18.05
C ASN A 69 -21.49 -4.50 16.52
N ASP A 70 -20.73 -3.58 15.92
CA ASP A 70 -20.73 -3.37 14.48
C ASP A 70 -19.81 -4.39 13.78
N ASN A 71 -20.40 -5.29 13.00
CA ASN A 71 -19.67 -6.23 12.17
C ASN A 71 -19.06 -5.55 10.92
N ASN A 72 -18.31 -6.32 10.14
CA ASN A 72 -17.63 -5.78 8.96
C ASN A 72 -18.59 -5.23 7.90
N TYR A 73 -19.77 -5.84 7.71
CA TYR A 73 -20.81 -5.31 6.82
C TYR A 73 -21.21 -3.87 7.16
N LEU A 74 -21.47 -3.58 8.44
CA LEU A 74 -21.83 -2.22 8.87
C LEU A 74 -20.67 -1.23 8.69
N VAL A 75 -19.43 -1.67 8.95
CA VAL A 75 -18.24 -0.85 8.69
C VAL A 75 -18.09 -0.54 7.20
N PHE A 76 -18.25 -1.55 6.34
CA PHE A 76 -18.18 -1.42 4.90
C PHE A 76 -19.20 -0.40 4.39
N ASN A 77 -20.46 -0.53 4.79
CA ASN A 77 -21.54 0.37 4.37
C ASN A 77 -21.32 1.82 4.77
N ARG A 78 -20.67 2.07 5.92
CA ARG A 78 -20.40 3.43 6.41
C ARG A 78 -19.16 4.06 5.79
N VAL A 79 -18.13 3.26 5.55
CA VAL A 79 -16.78 3.76 5.21
C VAL A 79 -16.45 3.62 3.73
N VAL A 80 -16.74 2.47 3.13
CA VAL A 80 -16.25 2.08 1.79
C VAL A 80 -17.35 2.19 0.74
N ALA A 81 -18.56 1.68 1.01
CA ALA A 81 -19.67 1.68 0.05
C ALA A 81 -19.98 3.07 -0.55
N PRO A 82 -19.94 4.19 0.21
CA PRO A 82 -20.18 5.53 -0.34
C PRO A 82 -19.11 6.00 -1.32
N ILE A 83 -17.95 5.33 -1.36
CA ILE A 83 -16.81 5.66 -2.20
C ILE A 83 -16.79 4.84 -3.49
N ILE A 84 -17.53 3.72 -3.57
CA ILE A 84 -17.60 2.88 -4.76
C ILE A 84 -17.99 3.66 -6.03
N PRO A 85 -18.99 4.57 -6.02
CA PRO A 85 -19.31 5.38 -7.20
C PRO A 85 -18.16 6.25 -7.69
N GLU A 86 -17.31 6.73 -6.78
CA GLU A 86 -16.14 7.55 -7.13
C GLU A 86 -15.07 6.72 -7.86
N VAL A 87 -14.91 5.46 -7.46
CA VAL A 87 -14.03 4.50 -8.14
C VAL A 87 -14.56 4.15 -9.53
N LEU A 88 -15.89 4.03 -9.68
CA LEU A 88 -16.54 3.85 -10.98
C LEU A 88 -16.45 5.09 -11.89
N GLU A 89 -16.03 6.24 -11.37
CA GLU A 89 -15.63 7.43 -12.14
C GLU A 89 -14.10 7.51 -12.36
N GLY A 90 -13.37 6.41 -12.13
CA GLY A 90 -11.94 6.31 -12.39
C GLY A 90 -11.04 6.87 -11.28
N LYS A 91 -11.60 7.19 -10.11
CA LYS A 91 -10.82 7.75 -9.00
C LYS A 91 -10.11 6.66 -8.20
N SER A 92 -8.97 7.03 -7.61
CA SER A 92 -8.22 6.18 -6.68
C SER A 92 -8.56 6.51 -5.22
N CYS A 93 -8.93 5.47 -4.46
CA CYS A 93 -9.39 5.60 -3.08
C CYS A 93 -8.65 4.65 -2.14
N ASN A 94 -8.19 5.16 -0.99
CA ASN A 94 -7.25 4.46 -0.11
C ASN A 94 -7.81 4.28 1.31
N PHE A 95 -7.73 3.07 1.86
CA PHE A 95 -8.22 2.73 3.19
C PHE A 95 -7.09 2.14 4.04
N PHE A 96 -6.81 2.75 5.19
CA PHE A 96 -5.74 2.34 6.09
C PHE A 96 -6.30 1.82 7.40
N ALA A 97 -5.91 0.63 7.85
CA ALA A 97 -6.18 0.18 9.22
C ALA A 97 -4.97 0.45 10.10
N TYR A 98 -5.17 1.21 11.17
CA TYR A 98 -4.12 1.58 12.11
C TYR A 98 -4.52 1.27 13.55
N GLY A 99 -3.60 0.72 14.32
CA GLY A 99 -3.83 0.35 15.71
C GLY A 99 -2.82 -0.64 16.25
N HIS A 100 -2.86 -0.85 17.56
CA HIS A 100 -1.96 -1.80 18.22
C HIS A 100 -2.18 -3.26 17.78
N SER A 101 -1.23 -4.14 18.07
CA SER A 101 -1.37 -5.57 17.78
C SER A 101 -2.58 -6.16 18.52
N GLY A 102 -3.38 -6.97 17.82
CA GLY A 102 -4.61 -7.53 18.37
C GLY A 102 -5.81 -6.57 18.43
N SER A 103 -5.70 -5.34 17.92
CA SER A 103 -6.82 -4.38 17.95
C SER A 103 -7.87 -4.58 16.85
N GLY A 104 -7.65 -5.48 15.89
CA GLY A 104 -8.61 -5.81 14.82
C GLY A 104 -8.33 -5.22 13.44
N LYS A 105 -7.08 -4.81 13.13
CA LYS A 105 -6.68 -4.26 11.82
C LYS A 105 -6.95 -5.22 10.67
N SER A 106 -6.32 -6.40 10.70
CA SER A 106 -6.47 -7.42 9.66
C SER A 106 -7.90 -7.97 9.59
N HIS A 107 -8.57 -8.15 10.74
CA HIS A 107 -9.99 -8.48 10.79
C HIS A 107 -10.85 -7.48 10.00
N THR A 108 -10.54 -6.19 10.13
CA THR A 108 -11.25 -5.13 9.41
C THR A 108 -10.94 -5.17 7.91
N MET A 109 -9.66 -5.09 7.53
CA MET A 109 -9.30 -4.93 6.12
C MET A 109 -9.48 -6.19 5.30
N ILE A 110 -9.07 -7.34 5.85
CA ILE A 110 -8.95 -8.61 5.12
C ILE A 110 -10.04 -9.60 5.54
N GLY A 111 -10.39 -9.61 6.84
CA GLY A 111 -11.33 -10.57 7.39
C GLY A 111 -10.70 -11.96 7.59
N TYR A 112 -11.44 -12.81 8.28
CA TYR A 112 -11.05 -14.22 8.50
C TYR A 112 -12.13 -15.20 8.03
N ASP A 113 -13.37 -14.73 7.92
CA ASP A 113 -14.47 -15.45 7.31
C ASP A 113 -14.63 -14.97 5.86
N PHE A 114 -14.55 -15.93 4.96
CA PHE A 114 -14.58 -15.75 3.51
C PHE A 114 -15.83 -16.38 2.90
N GLU A 115 -16.68 -16.99 3.72
CA GLU A 115 -17.92 -17.64 3.28
C GLU A 115 -19.14 -16.80 3.68
N ASN A 116 -19.10 -16.18 4.88
CA ASN A 116 -20.16 -15.29 5.32
C ASN A 116 -19.95 -13.86 4.80
N ALA A 117 -20.78 -13.49 3.84
CA ALA A 117 -20.88 -12.16 3.24
C ALA A 117 -20.91 -10.98 4.23
N ASP A 118 -21.47 -11.16 5.42
CA ASP A 118 -21.60 -10.08 6.41
C ASP A 118 -20.32 -9.88 7.24
N GLU A 119 -19.42 -10.86 7.21
CA GLU A 119 -18.16 -10.88 7.95
C GLU A 119 -16.92 -10.67 7.05
N PHE A 120 -17.11 -10.60 5.73
CA PHE A 120 -16.05 -10.30 4.78
C PHE A 120 -15.23 -9.09 5.22
N GLY A 121 -13.91 -9.17 5.09
CA GLY A 121 -13.07 -7.98 5.21
C GLY A 121 -13.47 -6.93 4.19
N LEU A 122 -13.13 -5.67 4.49
CA LEU A 122 -13.49 -4.53 3.64
C LEU A 122 -13.03 -4.70 2.19
N CYS A 123 -11.87 -5.33 1.94
CA CYS A 123 -11.39 -5.54 0.58
C CYS A 123 -12.28 -6.50 -0.23
N LEU A 124 -12.70 -7.63 0.36
CA LEU A 124 -13.53 -8.61 -0.32
C LEU A 124 -14.98 -8.12 -0.47
N ALA A 125 -15.52 -7.44 0.54
CA ALA A 125 -16.83 -6.79 0.45
C ALA A 125 -16.86 -5.74 -0.68
N ALA A 126 -15.79 -4.96 -0.82
CA ALA A 126 -15.65 -3.98 -1.90
C ALA A 126 -15.51 -4.64 -3.27
N ALA A 127 -14.72 -5.71 -3.37
CA ALA A 127 -14.59 -6.49 -4.59
C ALA A 127 -15.95 -7.03 -5.04
N ARG A 128 -16.76 -7.57 -4.13
CA ARG A 128 -18.12 -8.04 -4.45
C ARG A 128 -19.00 -6.95 -5.04
N GLN A 129 -19.03 -5.76 -4.40
CA GLN A 129 -19.85 -4.66 -4.88
C GLN A 129 -19.33 -4.10 -6.23
N LEU A 130 -18.01 -4.03 -6.41
CA LEU A 130 -17.41 -3.63 -7.68
C LEU A 130 -17.72 -4.63 -8.79
N SER A 131 -17.53 -5.93 -8.56
CA SER A 131 -17.83 -6.99 -9.53
C SER A 131 -19.29 -6.92 -9.99
N ALA A 132 -20.24 -6.77 -9.07
CA ALA A 132 -21.65 -6.60 -9.43
C ALA A 132 -21.92 -5.35 -10.29
N ALA A 133 -21.23 -4.24 -10.02
CA ALA A 133 -21.33 -3.03 -10.84
C ALA A 133 -20.70 -3.22 -12.23
N LEU A 134 -19.57 -3.93 -12.32
CA LEU A 134 -18.92 -4.24 -13.59
C LEU A 134 -19.73 -5.24 -14.42
N GLU A 135 -20.42 -6.20 -13.80
CA GLU A 135 -21.35 -7.11 -14.48
C GLU A 135 -22.49 -6.34 -15.15
N ASP A 136 -23.06 -5.34 -14.48
CA ASP A 136 -24.08 -4.46 -15.08
C ASP A 136 -23.52 -3.66 -16.26
N ILE A 137 -22.28 -3.17 -16.18
CA ILE A 137 -21.61 -2.48 -17.30
C ILE A 137 -21.36 -3.45 -18.46
N ASN A 138 -20.79 -4.63 -18.20
CA ASN A 138 -20.52 -5.67 -19.19
C ASN A 138 -21.80 -6.19 -19.87
N SER A 139 -22.95 -6.12 -19.18
CA SER A 139 -24.24 -6.49 -19.80
C SER A 139 -24.73 -5.48 -20.85
N LYS A 140 -24.18 -4.26 -20.84
CA LYS A 140 -24.57 -3.13 -21.70
C LYS A 140 -23.53 -2.78 -22.75
N ASP A 141 -22.27 -3.15 -22.52
CA ASP A 141 -21.15 -2.97 -23.45
C ASP A 141 -20.62 -4.34 -23.90
N SER A 142 -20.69 -4.60 -25.21
CA SER A 142 -20.12 -5.80 -25.84
C SER A 142 -18.70 -5.61 -26.34
N ASP A 143 -18.22 -4.37 -26.42
CA ASP A 143 -16.95 -4.02 -27.02
C ASP A 143 -15.79 -4.22 -26.03
N HIS A 144 -16.05 -4.03 -24.73
CA HIS A 144 -15.07 -4.24 -23.67
C HIS A 144 -15.54 -5.24 -22.64
N GLN A 145 -14.61 -6.10 -22.19
CA GLN A 145 -14.80 -6.92 -21.01
C GLN A 145 -14.08 -6.26 -19.83
N PHE A 146 -14.85 -5.72 -18.89
CA PHE A 146 -14.33 -5.16 -17.64
C PHE A 146 -14.14 -6.24 -16.59
N GLY A 147 -13.06 -6.12 -15.82
CA GLY A 147 -12.74 -6.97 -14.67
C GLY A 147 -11.96 -6.21 -13.60
N ILE A 148 -11.49 -6.95 -12.59
CA ILE A 148 -10.70 -6.41 -11.50
C ILE A 148 -9.29 -7.02 -11.57
N GLY A 149 -8.28 -6.15 -11.68
CA GLY A 149 -6.88 -6.48 -11.49
C GLY A 149 -6.57 -6.49 -10.00
N LEU A 150 -6.32 -7.67 -9.44
CA LEU A 150 -5.96 -7.88 -8.05
C LEU A 150 -4.43 -7.86 -7.90
N ARG A 151 -3.92 -7.05 -6.97
CA ARG A 151 -2.52 -7.13 -6.49
C ARG A 151 -2.52 -7.29 -4.98
N VAL A 152 -1.72 -8.22 -4.46
CA VAL A 152 -1.61 -8.49 -3.02
C VAL A 152 -0.14 -8.68 -2.67
N PHE A 153 0.39 -7.81 -1.82
CA PHE A 153 1.78 -7.90 -1.39
C PHE A 153 1.98 -7.43 0.05
N GLU A 154 3.07 -7.90 0.67
CA GLU A 154 3.49 -7.45 1.99
C GLU A 154 4.75 -6.60 1.91
N LEU A 155 4.82 -5.53 2.70
CA LEU A 155 6.02 -4.73 2.90
C LEU A 155 6.65 -5.06 4.25
N ARG A 156 7.95 -5.36 4.21
CA ARG A 156 8.80 -5.53 5.39
C ARG A 156 10.15 -4.89 5.11
N LYS A 157 10.47 -3.82 5.85
CA LYS A 157 11.65 -2.98 5.58
C LYS A 157 11.57 -2.49 4.12
N ASN A 158 12.64 -2.66 3.34
CA ASN A 158 12.72 -2.19 1.95
C ASN A 158 12.32 -3.27 0.92
N ILE A 159 11.77 -4.40 1.39
CA ILE A 159 11.41 -5.55 0.54
C ILE A 159 9.89 -5.67 0.51
N ALA A 160 9.36 -5.87 -0.68
CA ALA A 160 7.99 -6.29 -0.91
C ALA A 160 7.95 -7.80 -1.19
N PHE A 161 6.97 -8.52 -0.67
CA PHE A 161 6.75 -9.94 -0.96
C PHE A 161 5.45 -10.07 -1.73
N ASP A 162 5.52 -10.56 -2.97
CA ASP A 162 4.36 -10.71 -3.85
C ASP A 162 3.56 -11.96 -3.46
N LEU A 163 2.40 -11.76 -2.85
CA LEU A 163 1.59 -12.86 -2.33
C LEU A 163 0.85 -13.63 -3.44
N LEU A 164 0.66 -13.03 -4.62
CA LEU A 164 0.04 -13.70 -5.78
C LEU A 164 1.04 -14.44 -6.66
N ASN A 165 2.34 -14.31 -6.35
CA ASN A 165 3.42 -14.94 -7.07
C ASN A 165 4.37 -15.65 -6.10
N GLU A 166 3.83 -16.64 -5.38
CA GLU A 166 4.58 -17.56 -4.50
C GLU A 166 5.43 -16.86 -3.41
N ARG A 167 5.03 -15.64 -2.99
CA ARG A 167 5.77 -14.83 -2.01
C ARG A 167 7.16 -14.42 -2.49
N ASN A 168 7.34 -14.27 -3.80
CA ASN A 168 8.60 -13.84 -4.40
C ASN A 168 9.04 -12.47 -3.87
N GLU A 169 10.35 -12.35 -3.62
CA GLU A 169 10.94 -11.10 -3.15
C GLU A 169 10.99 -10.06 -4.27
N CYS A 170 10.56 -8.85 -3.91
CA CYS A 170 10.54 -7.69 -4.77
C CYS A 170 11.19 -6.51 -4.05
N PHE A 171 11.79 -5.61 -4.82
CA PHE A 171 12.53 -4.46 -4.32
C PHE A 171 11.81 -3.17 -4.66
N VAL A 172 11.62 -2.33 -3.65
CA VAL A 172 11.09 -0.97 -3.83
C VAL A 172 12.23 -0.07 -4.30
N ARG A 173 12.10 0.51 -5.49
CA ARG A 173 13.11 1.37 -6.11
C ARG A 173 12.46 2.59 -6.74
N GLU A 174 13.19 3.69 -6.84
CA GLU A 174 12.76 4.85 -7.61
C GLU A 174 13.49 4.88 -8.94
N GLY A 175 12.74 5.07 -10.02
CA GLY A 175 13.29 5.23 -11.37
C GLY A 175 13.86 6.62 -11.61
N SER A 176 14.58 6.78 -12.73
CA SER A 176 15.07 8.09 -13.19
C SER A 176 13.94 9.06 -13.55
N ASP A 177 12.75 8.53 -13.84
CA ASP A 177 11.50 9.25 -14.05
C ASP A 177 10.85 9.75 -12.74
N GLY A 178 11.45 9.44 -11.58
CA GLY A 178 10.93 9.80 -10.27
C GLY A 178 9.71 8.99 -9.83
N ARG A 179 9.35 7.92 -10.55
CA ARG A 179 8.28 6.99 -10.16
C ARG A 179 8.84 5.87 -9.28
N VAL A 180 8.02 5.39 -8.36
CA VAL A 180 8.37 4.25 -7.51
C VAL A 180 7.93 2.96 -8.20
N TYR A 181 8.83 1.99 -8.27
CA TYR A 181 8.63 0.68 -8.85
C TYR A 181 8.84 -0.39 -7.78
N ILE A 182 7.95 -1.37 -7.74
CA ILE A 182 8.15 -2.62 -7.01
C ILE A 182 8.53 -3.69 -8.03
N ARG A 183 9.79 -4.13 -7.99
CA ARG A 183 10.37 -5.00 -9.01
C ARG A 183 10.81 -6.33 -8.41
N GLY A 184 10.34 -7.44 -8.97
CA GLY A 184 10.80 -8.77 -8.63
C GLY A 184 12.26 -9.01 -9.02
N GLU A 185 12.71 -10.24 -8.82
CA GLU A 185 14.04 -10.66 -9.25
C GLU A 185 14.22 -10.57 -10.77
N THR A 186 15.45 -10.32 -11.19
CA THR A 186 15.83 -10.31 -12.60
C THR A 186 15.88 -11.75 -13.12
N GLU A 187 15.04 -12.05 -14.09
CA GLU A 187 14.94 -13.35 -14.74
C GLU A 187 15.63 -13.30 -16.11
N MET A 188 16.50 -14.27 -16.40
CA MET A 188 17.05 -14.49 -17.74
C MET A 188 16.11 -15.44 -18.49
N LEU A 189 15.48 -14.95 -19.55
CA LEU A 189 14.58 -15.72 -20.39
C LEU A 189 15.33 -16.43 -21.52
N GLU A 190 14.61 -17.28 -22.25
CA GLU A 190 15.07 -17.83 -23.53
C GLU A 190 15.50 -16.71 -24.50
N ASN A 191 16.44 -17.02 -25.40
CA ASN A 191 17.01 -16.09 -26.37
C ASN A 191 17.78 -14.89 -25.77
N GLY A 192 18.17 -14.97 -24.50
CA GLY A 192 19.00 -13.94 -23.84
C GLY A 192 18.24 -12.67 -23.44
N ARG A 193 16.90 -12.69 -23.52
CA ARG A 193 16.04 -11.62 -23.01
C ARG A 193 16.13 -11.56 -21.49
N VAL A 194 16.00 -10.37 -20.92
CA VAL A 194 16.12 -10.15 -19.47
C VAL A 194 14.89 -9.45 -18.97
N ARG A 195 14.11 -10.10 -18.11
CA ARG A 195 12.85 -9.57 -17.58
C ARG A 195 12.99 -9.24 -16.11
N VAL A 196 12.46 -8.08 -15.73
CA VAL A 196 12.26 -7.71 -14.32
C VAL A 196 10.77 -7.52 -14.14
N ARG A 197 10.10 -8.50 -13.52
CA ARG A 197 8.63 -8.45 -13.40
C ARG A 197 8.21 -7.39 -12.38
N PRO A 198 7.14 -6.62 -12.64
CA PRO A 198 6.46 -5.86 -11.58
C PRO A 198 5.76 -6.83 -10.61
N ILE A 199 5.16 -6.30 -9.54
CA ILE A 199 4.19 -7.05 -8.73
C ILE A 199 3.11 -7.64 -9.63
N ALA A 200 2.82 -8.92 -9.43
CA ALA A 200 1.84 -9.65 -10.21
C ALA A 200 0.45 -9.01 -10.08
N THR A 201 -0.20 -8.86 -11.24
CA THR A 201 -1.62 -8.48 -11.32
C THR A 201 -2.39 -9.72 -11.78
N LYS A 202 -3.29 -10.20 -10.94
CA LYS A 202 -4.22 -11.28 -11.30
C LYS A 202 -5.49 -10.66 -11.86
N ALA A 203 -5.81 -10.93 -13.12
CA ALA A 203 -7.05 -10.49 -13.74
C ALA A 203 -8.19 -11.40 -13.29
N CYS A 204 -9.22 -10.81 -12.68
CA CYS A 204 -10.40 -11.53 -12.22
C CYS A 204 -11.62 -10.96 -12.93
N TRP A 205 -12.33 -11.80 -13.69
CA TRP A 205 -13.49 -11.41 -14.51
C TRP A 205 -14.81 -11.70 -13.80
N SER A 206 -14.76 -12.36 -12.65
CA SER A 206 -15.88 -12.60 -11.75
C SER A 206 -15.47 -12.38 -10.29
N PHE A 207 -16.47 -12.23 -9.41
CA PHE A 207 -16.23 -12.16 -7.98
C PHE A 207 -15.61 -13.47 -7.45
N GLU A 208 -16.04 -14.62 -7.96
CA GLU A 208 -15.59 -15.95 -7.55
C GLU A 208 -14.09 -16.15 -7.84
N GLU A 209 -13.61 -15.73 -9.02
CA GLU A 209 -12.19 -15.77 -9.37
C GLU A 209 -11.35 -14.89 -8.42
N LEU A 210 -11.82 -13.66 -8.16
CA LEU A 210 -11.13 -12.75 -7.24
C LEU A 210 -11.09 -13.31 -5.83
N HIS A 211 -12.21 -13.88 -5.37
CA HIS A 211 -12.32 -14.49 -4.07
C HIS A 211 -11.28 -15.61 -3.89
N GLN A 212 -11.16 -16.50 -4.88
CA GLN A 212 -10.19 -17.60 -4.87
C GLN A 212 -8.74 -17.11 -4.90
N GLU A 213 -8.40 -16.18 -5.79
CA GLU A 213 -7.05 -15.62 -5.92
C GLU A 213 -6.63 -14.87 -4.64
N LEU A 214 -7.53 -14.09 -4.03
CA LEU A 214 -7.27 -13.43 -2.74
C LEU A 214 -7.01 -14.45 -1.63
N GLN A 215 -7.85 -15.47 -1.50
CA GLN A 215 -7.66 -16.53 -0.51
C GLN A 215 -6.33 -17.26 -0.73
N GLN A 216 -5.96 -17.56 -1.97
CA GLN A 216 -4.69 -18.19 -2.30
C GLN A 216 -3.50 -17.31 -1.91
N GLY A 217 -3.52 -16.02 -2.25
CA GLY A 217 -2.46 -15.09 -1.87
C GLY A 217 -2.32 -14.97 -0.35
N LEU A 218 -3.43 -14.90 0.38
CA LEU A 218 -3.42 -14.82 1.84
C LEU A 218 -2.93 -16.11 2.53
N LYS A 219 -2.96 -17.28 1.86
CA LYS A 219 -2.29 -18.49 2.39
C LYS A 219 -0.77 -18.29 2.45
N HIS A 220 -0.17 -17.67 1.44
CA HIS A 220 1.26 -17.33 1.45
C HIS A 220 1.63 -16.32 2.54
N ARG A 221 0.68 -15.47 2.96
CA ARG A 221 0.86 -14.56 4.09
C ARG A 221 0.99 -15.31 5.43
N LYS A 222 0.31 -16.44 5.61
CA LYS A 222 0.29 -17.19 6.87
C LYS A 222 1.48 -18.13 7.06
N THR A 223 2.20 -18.47 6.00
CA THR A 223 3.23 -19.54 6.00
C THR A 223 4.64 -19.06 6.37
N ALA A 224 4.87 -17.77 6.56
CA ALA A 224 6.18 -17.30 6.99
C ALA A 224 6.41 -17.58 8.50
N THR A 225 7.68 -17.68 8.88
CA THR A 225 8.19 -18.40 10.04
C THR A 225 7.62 -17.99 11.41
N SER A 226 7.32 -19.03 12.21
CA SER A 226 6.93 -19.05 13.62
C SER A 226 8.01 -18.44 14.53
N THR A 227 7.72 -17.27 15.12
CA THR A 227 8.23 -16.89 16.45
C THR A 227 7.14 -16.13 17.22
N VAL A 228 6.40 -16.83 18.09
CA VAL A 228 5.57 -16.36 19.25
C VAL A 228 4.57 -15.18 19.02
N HIS A 229 4.60 -14.49 17.90
CA HIS A 229 3.84 -13.30 17.56
C HIS A 229 3.23 -13.46 16.17
N ASP A 230 1.97 -13.01 16.03
CA ASP A 230 1.22 -13.01 14.78
C ASP A 230 1.95 -12.18 13.70
N GLN A 231 2.16 -12.77 12.51
CA GLN A 231 2.86 -12.14 11.39
C GLN A 231 2.18 -10.85 10.92
N SER A 232 0.85 -10.77 11.04
CA SER A 232 0.07 -9.58 10.71
C SER A 232 0.50 -8.32 11.48
N SER A 233 1.16 -8.50 12.63
CA SER A 233 1.67 -7.41 13.46
C SER A 233 3.01 -6.83 12.98
N ARG A 234 3.72 -7.52 12.07
CA ARG A 234 5.13 -7.24 11.71
C ARG A 234 5.33 -6.76 10.28
N THR A 235 4.31 -6.89 9.43
CA THR A 235 4.34 -6.48 8.02
C THR A 235 3.16 -5.56 7.73
N HIS A 236 3.32 -4.69 6.74
CA HIS A 236 2.18 -3.98 6.16
C HIS A 236 1.68 -4.82 4.98
N ALA A 237 0.38 -5.12 4.91
CA ALA A 237 -0.19 -5.74 3.71
C ALA A 237 -0.93 -4.68 2.88
N VAL A 238 -0.74 -4.75 1.58
CA VAL A 238 -1.40 -3.90 0.59
C VAL A 238 -2.19 -4.80 -0.35
N ILE A 239 -3.48 -4.49 -0.49
CA ILE A 239 -4.40 -5.13 -1.42
C ILE A 239 -4.91 -4.03 -2.35
N GLU A 240 -4.63 -4.14 -3.63
CA GLU A 240 -5.11 -3.21 -4.65
C GLU A 240 -6.10 -3.91 -5.57
N LEU A 241 -7.23 -3.24 -5.80
CA LEU A 241 -8.24 -3.59 -6.78
C LEU A 241 -8.24 -2.48 -7.83
N GLU A 242 -7.89 -2.80 -9.07
CA GLU A 242 -7.91 -1.87 -10.21
C GLU A 242 -8.97 -2.32 -11.21
N ILE A 243 -9.84 -1.41 -11.65
CA ILE A 243 -10.75 -1.69 -12.77
C ILE A 243 -9.93 -1.72 -14.06
N ILE A 244 -10.02 -2.83 -14.78
CA ILE A 244 -9.22 -3.13 -15.98
C ILE A 244 -10.09 -3.65 -17.12
N THR A 245 -9.55 -3.63 -18.33
CA THR A 245 -10.04 -4.39 -19.48
C THR A 245 -8.96 -5.35 -19.96
N LYS A 246 -9.37 -6.35 -20.75
CA LYS A 246 -8.43 -7.27 -21.38
C LYS A 246 -7.42 -6.54 -22.28
N ASP A 247 -7.90 -5.64 -23.11
CA ASP A 247 -7.04 -4.88 -24.03
C ASP A 247 -6.00 -4.04 -23.29
N LEU A 248 -6.36 -3.45 -22.15
CA LEU A 248 -5.42 -2.68 -21.33
C LEU A 248 -4.34 -3.58 -20.74
N LEU A 249 -4.69 -4.79 -20.30
CA LEU A 249 -3.71 -5.76 -19.80
C LEU A 249 -2.79 -6.23 -20.91
N ASP A 250 -3.34 -6.60 -22.07
CA ASP A 250 -2.55 -7.05 -23.22
C ASP A 250 -1.55 -5.96 -23.67
N ALA A 251 -1.99 -4.69 -23.68
CA ALA A 251 -1.10 -3.57 -23.99
C ALA A 251 0.01 -3.37 -22.93
N ARG A 252 -0.32 -3.51 -21.64
CA ARG A 252 0.69 -3.44 -20.55
C ARG A 252 1.69 -4.59 -20.63
N ASP A 253 1.24 -5.80 -20.95
CA ASP A 253 2.12 -6.97 -21.13
C ASP A 253 3.05 -6.77 -22.33
N GLN A 254 2.57 -6.19 -23.43
CA GLN A 254 3.44 -5.82 -24.55
C GLN A 254 4.55 -4.86 -24.14
N VAL A 255 4.27 -3.86 -23.29
CA VAL A 255 5.31 -2.95 -22.76
C VAL A 255 6.37 -3.74 -21.99
N VAL A 256 5.97 -4.66 -21.11
CA VAL A 256 6.89 -5.50 -20.33
C VAL A 256 7.74 -6.37 -21.26
N GLU A 257 7.13 -6.97 -22.27
CA GLU A 257 7.84 -7.80 -23.25
C GLU A 257 8.88 -6.98 -24.03
N ARG A 258 8.52 -5.80 -24.55
CA ARG A 258 9.48 -4.90 -25.25
C ARG A 258 10.61 -4.43 -24.34
N GLN A 259 10.30 -4.11 -23.08
CA GLN A 259 11.33 -3.74 -22.11
C GLN A 259 12.32 -4.87 -21.88
N SER A 260 11.85 -6.12 -21.84
CA SER A 260 12.74 -7.26 -21.62
C SER A 260 13.70 -7.54 -22.80
N GLU A 261 13.30 -7.15 -24.01
CA GLU A 261 14.13 -7.21 -25.21
C GLU A 261 15.20 -6.10 -25.19
N LEU A 262 14.86 -4.91 -24.69
CA LEU A 262 15.75 -3.76 -24.60
C LEU A 262 16.89 -3.97 -23.60
N VAL A 263 16.63 -4.56 -22.44
CA VAL A 263 17.62 -4.68 -21.34
C VAL A 263 18.99 -5.24 -21.80
N PRO A 264 19.08 -6.41 -22.46
CA PRO A 264 20.38 -6.94 -22.89
C PRO A 264 21.06 -6.07 -23.96
N VAL A 265 20.30 -5.46 -24.87
CA VAL A 265 20.81 -4.58 -25.92
C VAL A 265 21.35 -3.28 -25.32
N GLY A 266 20.62 -2.68 -24.38
CA GLY A 266 21.04 -1.47 -23.67
C GLY A 266 22.29 -1.71 -22.81
N LYS A 267 22.37 -2.87 -22.16
CA LYS A 267 23.58 -3.29 -21.44
C LYS A 267 24.76 -3.41 -22.40
N TYR A 268 24.59 -4.10 -23.53
CA TYR A 268 25.65 -4.26 -24.53
C TYR A 268 26.17 -2.91 -25.05
N ALA A 269 25.28 -1.98 -25.39
CA ALA A 269 25.69 -0.64 -25.83
C ALA A 269 26.50 0.10 -24.75
N THR A 270 26.08 0.00 -23.49
CA THR A 270 26.80 0.57 -22.35
C THR A 270 28.18 -0.08 -22.17
N ASP A 271 28.25 -1.41 -22.24
CA ASP A 271 29.50 -2.17 -22.11
C ASP A 271 30.48 -1.81 -23.24
N VAL A 272 30.01 -1.71 -24.49
CA VAL A 272 30.81 -1.26 -25.64
C VAL A 272 31.34 0.16 -25.43
N TYR A 273 30.49 1.10 -25.01
CA TYR A 273 30.90 2.47 -24.73
C TYR A 273 31.98 2.51 -23.64
N ILE A 274 31.76 1.85 -22.51
CA ILE A 274 32.72 1.82 -21.39
C ILE A 274 34.04 1.18 -21.84
N GLU A 275 33.99 0.08 -22.59
CA GLU A 275 35.18 -0.60 -23.09
C GLU A 275 36.00 0.32 -24.00
N GLU A 276 35.37 0.95 -25.00
CA GLU A 276 36.03 1.86 -25.94
C GLU A 276 36.63 3.08 -25.23
N GLN A 277 35.88 3.70 -24.32
CA GLN A 277 36.37 4.83 -23.52
C GLN A 277 37.52 4.44 -22.59
N SER A 278 37.45 3.25 -21.98
CA SER A 278 38.51 2.77 -21.08
C SER A 278 39.82 2.50 -21.80
N ARG A 279 39.77 1.99 -23.04
CA ARG A 279 40.95 1.73 -23.88
C ARG A 279 41.57 3.01 -24.43
N ALA A 280 40.76 4.05 -24.61
CA ALA A 280 41.19 5.37 -25.07
C ALA A 280 42.02 6.14 -24.01
N VAL A 281 42.18 5.61 -22.79
CA VAL A 281 42.99 6.22 -21.74
C VAL A 281 44.00 5.23 -21.15
N VAL A 282 45.16 5.74 -20.73
CA VAL A 282 46.23 5.00 -20.02
C VAL A 282 46.62 5.78 -18.78
N GLN A 283 46.95 5.06 -17.70
CA GLN A 283 47.44 5.66 -16.47
C GLN A 283 48.95 5.89 -16.56
N THR A 284 49.40 7.11 -16.30
CA THR A 284 50.82 7.46 -16.22
C THR A 284 51.46 6.92 -14.93
N GLU A 285 52.79 6.93 -14.84
CA GLU A 285 53.54 6.56 -13.62
C GLU A 285 53.16 7.42 -12.40
N GLU A 286 52.65 8.63 -12.62
CA GLU A 286 52.13 9.55 -11.59
C GLU A 286 50.68 9.25 -11.18
N GLY A 287 50.06 8.22 -11.75
CA GLY A 287 48.67 7.82 -11.48
C GLY A 287 47.60 8.61 -12.23
N LYS A 288 47.96 9.49 -13.18
CA LYS A 288 46.99 10.30 -13.96
C LYS A 288 46.54 9.57 -15.22
N TYR A 289 45.27 9.66 -15.57
CA TYR A 289 44.75 9.14 -16.84
C TYR A 289 44.99 10.15 -17.97
N VAL A 290 45.64 9.70 -19.05
CA VAL A 290 45.91 10.49 -20.27
C VAL A 290 45.41 9.72 -21.51
N PRO A 291 45.11 10.40 -22.63
CA PRO A 291 44.73 9.73 -23.87
C PRO A 291 45.75 8.69 -24.31
N ASN A 292 45.29 7.53 -24.74
CA ASN A 292 46.13 6.44 -25.22
C ASN A 292 46.62 6.71 -26.65
N PRO A 293 47.92 6.95 -26.88
CA PRO A 293 48.43 7.19 -28.22
C PRO A 293 48.39 5.95 -29.12
N ASP A 294 48.38 4.75 -28.52
CA ASP A 294 48.41 3.46 -29.23
C ASP A 294 47.00 2.91 -29.53
N TYR A 295 45.94 3.64 -29.15
CA TYR A 295 44.56 3.23 -29.37
C TYR A 295 43.74 4.36 -29.99
N GLN A 296 43.14 4.07 -31.14
CA GLN A 296 42.12 4.92 -31.72
C GLN A 296 40.75 4.34 -31.39
N LEU A 297 39.89 5.17 -30.80
CA LEU A 297 38.53 4.79 -30.42
C LEU A 297 37.72 4.33 -31.64
N ASP A 298 37.11 3.15 -31.56
CA ASP A 298 36.25 2.63 -32.62
C ASP A 298 34.85 3.25 -32.49
N GLN A 299 34.73 4.48 -33.03
CA GLN A 299 33.48 5.23 -32.96
C GLN A 299 32.37 4.50 -33.73
N ALA A 300 32.69 3.79 -34.82
CA ALA A 300 31.71 3.06 -35.61
C ALA A 300 31.09 1.91 -34.80
N ARG A 301 31.87 1.23 -33.96
CA ARG A 301 31.37 0.19 -33.05
C ARG A 301 30.41 0.77 -31.99
N VAL A 302 30.77 1.90 -31.39
CA VAL A 302 29.90 2.61 -30.43
C VAL A 302 28.59 3.03 -31.10
N ASP A 303 28.69 3.67 -32.27
CA ASP A 303 27.54 4.16 -33.03
C ASP A 303 26.62 3.01 -33.45
N ALA A 304 27.16 1.87 -33.88
CA ALA A 304 26.38 0.69 -34.24
C ALA A 304 25.64 0.10 -33.03
N ALA A 305 26.28 0.06 -31.86
CA ALA A 305 25.66 -0.44 -30.63
C ALA A 305 24.56 0.51 -30.13
N GLU A 306 24.79 1.82 -30.16
CA GLU A 306 23.80 2.84 -29.81
C GLU A 306 22.63 2.88 -30.81
N ALA A 307 22.89 2.74 -32.11
CA ALA A 307 21.82 2.66 -33.13
C ALA A 307 20.90 1.46 -32.89
N LYS A 308 21.47 0.30 -32.54
CA LYS A 308 20.69 -0.89 -32.20
C LYS A 308 19.89 -0.70 -30.91
N LYS A 309 20.48 -0.08 -29.87
CA LYS A 309 19.75 0.27 -28.65
C LYS A 309 18.59 1.22 -28.95
N ALA A 310 18.81 2.25 -29.77
CA ALA A 310 17.78 3.21 -30.16
C ALA A 310 16.58 2.54 -30.88
N GLU A 311 16.82 1.52 -31.70
CA GLU A 311 15.75 0.72 -32.33
C GLU A 311 14.85 0.04 -31.28
N PHE A 312 15.44 -0.57 -30.24
CA PHE A 312 14.67 -1.24 -29.19
C PHE A 312 13.99 -0.23 -28.24
N GLU A 313 14.63 0.92 -27.98
CA GLU A 313 14.00 2.02 -27.25
C GLU A 313 12.76 2.54 -27.98
N TYR A 314 12.82 2.66 -29.31
CA TYR A 314 11.67 3.03 -30.14
C TYR A 314 10.52 2.01 -30.00
N ARG A 315 10.80 0.71 -30.03
CA ARG A 315 9.78 -0.34 -29.83
C ARG A 315 9.12 -0.26 -28.46
N VAL A 316 9.89 0.01 -27.41
CA VAL A 316 9.33 0.22 -26.06
C VAL A 316 8.43 1.45 -26.04
N LYS A 317 8.87 2.55 -26.66
CA LYS A 317 8.10 3.79 -26.74
C LYS A 317 6.77 3.59 -27.50
N GLU A 318 6.79 2.89 -28.63
CA GLU A 318 5.60 2.56 -29.42
C GLU A 318 4.59 1.73 -28.60
N ALA A 319 5.07 0.72 -27.86
CA ALA A 319 4.21 -0.07 -26.98
C ALA A 319 3.60 0.78 -25.83
N GLN A 320 4.37 1.72 -25.27
CA GLN A 320 3.87 2.64 -24.23
C GLN A 320 2.84 3.63 -24.77
N GLU A 321 3.06 4.14 -25.98
CA GLU A 321 2.10 5.01 -26.68
C GLU A 321 0.80 4.25 -26.96
N HIS A 322 0.89 2.99 -27.39
CA HIS A 322 -0.27 2.12 -27.58
C HIS A 322 -1.05 1.85 -26.28
N GLU A 323 -0.37 1.52 -25.18
CA GLU A 323 -1.02 1.34 -23.86
C GLU A 323 -1.75 2.61 -23.40
N SER A 324 -1.12 3.77 -23.59
CA SER A 324 -1.73 5.06 -23.29
C SER A 324 -2.94 5.36 -24.19
N GLU A 325 -2.89 4.98 -25.46
CA GLU A 325 -4.00 5.13 -26.41
C GLU A 325 -5.18 4.23 -26.06
N VAL A 326 -4.93 2.96 -25.74
CA VAL A 326 -5.96 2.02 -25.27
C VAL A 326 -6.63 2.57 -24.01
N PHE A 327 -5.84 2.97 -23.02
CA PHE A 327 -6.37 3.57 -21.79
C PHE A 327 -7.22 4.82 -22.09
N ALA A 328 -6.71 5.76 -22.90
CA ALA A 328 -7.41 7.00 -23.22
C ALA A 328 -8.71 6.75 -24.02
N THR A 329 -8.71 5.80 -24.93
CA THR A 329 -9.88 5.47 -25.76
C THR A 329 -10.97 4.82 -24.92
N THR A 330 -10.63 3.83 -24.08
CA THR A 330 -11.58 3.22 -23.15
C THR A 330 -12.08 4.24 -22.13
N THR A 331 -11.24 5.16 -21.64
CA THR A 331 -11.68 6.19 -20.67
C THR A 331 -12.73 7.14 -21.26
N ARG A 332 -12.71 7.39 -22.58
CA ARG A 332 -13.69 8.25 -23.25
C ARG A 332 -15.09 7.65 -23.26
N THR A 333 -15.19 6.32 -23.30
CA THR A 333 -16.47 5.59 -23.30
C THR A 333 -16.86 5.17 -21.88
N HIS A 334 -15.90 4.70 -21.08
CA HIS A 334 -16.08 4.20 -19.74
C HIS A 334 -15.09 4.82 -18.76
N ARG A 335 -15.59 5.76 -17.95
CA ARG A 335 -14.76 6.47 -16.94
C ARG A 335 -14.25 5.58 -15.83
N CYS A 336 -14.83 4.41 -15.62
CA CYS A 336 -14.45 3.49 -14.54
C CYS A 336 -13.04 2.91 -14.71
N ILE A 337 -12.50 2.88 -15.93
CA ILE A 337 -11.20 2.29 -16.22
C ILE A 337 -10.08 2.95 -15.41
N GLY A 338 -9.23 2.14 -14.80
CA GLY A 338 -8.16 2.64 -13.92
C GLY A 338 -8.63 3.14 -12.56
N GLY A 339 -9.94 3.08 -12.25
CA GLY A 339 -10.44 3.29 -10.91
C GLY A 339 -9.84 2.28 -9.93
N LYS A 340 -9.41 2.75 -8.75
CA LYS A 340 -8.67 1.92 -7.78
C LYS A 340 -9.23 1.98 -6.37
N LEU A 341 -9.28 0.83 -5.72
CA LEU A 341 -9.38 0.70 -4.26
C LEU A 341 -8.10 0.10 -3.71
N VAL A 342 -7.49 0.77 -2.74
CA VAL A 342 -6.28 0.31 -2.07
C VAL A 342 -6.57 0.13 -0.60
N PHE A 343 -6.44 -1.10 -0.11
CA PHE A 343 -6.61 -1.46 1.29
C PHE A 343 -5.25 -1.76 1.91
N VAL A 344 -4.94 -1.07 2.99
CA VAL A 344 -3.64 -1.13 3.66
C VAL A 344 -3.84 -1.56 5.11
N ASP A 345 -3.46 -2.79 5.40
CA ASP A 345 -3.39 -3.36 6.74
C ASP A 345 -2.02 -3.05 7.34
N LEU A 346 -1.93 -2.01 8.17
CA LEU A 346 -0.64 -1.57 8.71
C LEU A 346 -0.15 -2.50 9.82
N ALA A 347 1.16 -2.68 9.94
CA ALA A 347 1.78 -3.34 11.09
C ALA A 347 1.41 -2.65 12.42
N GLY A 348 1.49 -3.39 13.53
CA GLY A 348 1.08 -2.90 14.85
C GLY A 348 2.01 -1.81 15.40
N ALA A 349 1.44 -0.70 15.88
CA ALA A 349 2.19 0.47 16.35
C ALA A 349 2.94 0.29 17.70
N GLU A 350 2.74 -0.84 18.39
CA GLU A 350 3.20 -1.06 19.78
C GLU A 350 4.26 -2.16 19.88
N PHE A 351 4.91 -2.52 18.77
CA PHE A 351 5.85 -3.64 18.76
C PHE A 351 6.98 -3.52 19.81
N LEU A 352 7.32 -2.30 20.27
CA LEU A 352 8.37 -2.09 21.26
C LEU A 352 7.92 -2.23 22.73
N SER A 353 6.62 -2.21 23.03
CA SER A 353 6.09 -1.94 24.38
C SER A 353 5.24 -3.05 24.98
N SER A 354 5.40 -4.33 24.58
CA SER A 354 4.71 -5.44 25.24
C SER A 354 5.14 -5.55 26.72
N THR A 355 4.45 -4.81 27.60
CA THR A 355 4.64 -4.79 29.06
C THR A 355 3.80 -5.85 29.78
N THR A 356 3.07 -6.70 29.05
CA THR A 356 2.22 -7.75 29.61
C THR A 356 2.95 -9.09 29.64
N GLY A 357 3.60 -9.38 30.76
CA GLY A 357 4.24 -10.67 31.05
C GLY A 357 5.74 -10.58 31.36
N PRO A 358 6.37 -11.65 31.91
CA PRO A 358 7.81 -11.68 32.11
C PRO A 358 8.47 -11.35 30.78
N ALA A 359 9.28 -10.28 30.75
CA ALA A 359 9.84 -9.71 29.54
C ALA A 359 10.51 -10.80 28.70
N LEU A 360 9.79 -11.33 27.70
CA LEU A 360 10.39 -12.10 26.64
C LEU A 360 11.37 -11.13 25.99
N LYS A 361 12.66 -11.36 26.23
CA LYS A 361 13.71 -10.51 25.69
C LYS A 361 13.59 -10.58 24.17
N GLN A 362 13.01 -9.53 23.59
CA GLN A 362 12.96 -9.38 22.15
C GLN A 362 14.37 -9.55 21.59
N THR A 363 14.48 -10.36 20.55
CA THR A 363 15.73 -10.53 19.83
C THR A 363 16.19 -9.19 19.24
N PRO A 364 17.50 -8.99 19.00
CA PRO A 364 17.98 -7.78 18.32
C PRO A 364 17.27 -7.53 16.98
N GLN A 365 16.95 -8.61 16.25
CA GLN A 365 16.21 -8.56 15.00
C GLN A 365 14.79 -8.03 15.17
N GLU A 366 14.04 -8.54 16.15
CA GLU A 366 12.70 -8.05 16.46
C GLU A 366 12.73 -6.57 16.85
N LYS A 367 13.67 -6.15 17.69
CA LYS A 367 13.81 -4.72 18.04
C LYS A 367 14.07 -3.84 16.82
N GLN A 368 14.87 -4.31 15.87
CA GLN A 368 15.12 -3.59 14.62
C GLN A 368 13.85 -3.49 13.76
N GLU A 369 13.06 -4.57 13.70
CA GLU A 369 11.78 -4.59 12.99
C GLU A 369 10.77 -3.61 13.59
N GLY A 370 10.62 -3.58 14.91
CA GLY A 370 9.77 -2.61 15.59
C GLY A 370 10.16 -1.15 15.33
N ARG A 371 11.47 -0.86 15.28
CA ARG A 371 11.96 0.47 14.92
C ARG A 371 11.59 0.85 13.50
N GLN A 372 11.69 -0.09 12.56
CA GLN A 372 11.31 0.14 11.17
C GLN A 372 9.81 0.41 11.04
N ILE A 373 8.96 -0.41 11.66
CA ILE A 373 7.49 -0.20 11.65
C ILE A 373 7.15 1.20 12.16
N ASN A 374 7.75 1.63 13.27
CA ASN A 374 7.51 2.98 13.80
C ASN A 374 8.03 4.08 12.86
N THR A 375 9.11 3.84 12.13
CA THR A 375 9.62 4.76 11.11
C THR A 375 8.63 4.89 9.96
N ASP A 376 8.08 3.76 9.49
CA ASP A 376 7.11 3.72 8.40
C ASP A 376 5.83 4.45 8.76
N LEU A 377 5.31 4.23 9.97
CA LEU A 377 4.11 4.89 10.50
C LEU A 377 4.32 6.40 10.72
N LEU A 378 5.50 6.81 11.22
CA LEU A 378 5.83 8.23 11.39
C LEU A 378 5.95 8.93 10.03
N ALA A 379 6.59 8.30 9.06
CA ALA A 379 6.70 8.82 7.70
C ALA A 379 5.30 9.00 7.07
N LEU A 380 4.41 8.02 7.23
CA LEU A 380 3.03 8.10 6.73
C LEU A 380 2.27 9.28 7.34
N LYS A 381 2.39 9.49 8.66
CA LYS A 381 1.81 10.66 9.35
C LYS A 381 2.29 11.97 8.74
N GLU A 382 3.60 12.11 8.51
CA GLU A 382 4.19 13.33 7.97
C GLU A 382 3.78 13.58 6.51
N VAL A 383 3.62 12.52 5.71
CA VAL A 383 3.05 12.60 4.36
C VAL A 383 1.63 13.14 4.41
N ILE A 384 0.74 12.56 5.24
CA ILE A 384 -0.66 13.01 5.36
C ILE A 384 -0.72 14.47 5.79
N ARG A 385 0.05 14.85 6.81
CA ARG A 385 0.15 16.23 7.30
C ARG A 385 0.64 17.20 6.23
N ALA A 386 1.69 16.83 5.50
CA ALA A 386 2.26 17.66 4.43
C ALA A 386 1.28 17.85 3.28
N ARG A 387 0.53 16.80 2.90
CA ARG A 387 -0.51 16.86 1.86
C ARG A 387 -1.65 17.77 2.26
N SER A 388 -2.17 17.63 3.48
CA SER A 388 -3.25 18.48 3.97
C SER A 388 -2.84 19.95 4.06
N SER A 389 -1.60 20.21 4.49
CA SER A 389 -1.02 21.57 4.52
C SER A 389 -0.62 22.10 3.14
N LYS A 390 -0.91 21.38 2.04
CA LYS A 390 -0.54 21.71 0.66
C LYS A 390 0.93 22.12 0.49
N LYS A 391 1.84 21.42 1.18
CA LYS A 391 3.28 21.66 1.03
C LYS A 391 3.73 21.32 -0.39
N SER A 392 4.65 22.09 -0.95
CA SER A 392 5.22 21.85 -2.28
C SER A 392 6.02 20.55 -2.38
N ARG A 393 6.69 20.16 -1.28
CA ARG A 393 7.46 18.92 -1.19
C ARG A 393 6.86 17.99 -0.14
N ILE A 394 6.34 16.87 -0.59
CA ILE A 394 5.81 15.80 0.26
C ILE A 394 6.91 14.74 0.49
N PRO A 395 7.17 14.31 1.74
CA PRO A 395 8.32 13.46 2.08
C PRO A 395 8.07 11.95 1.81
N TYR A 396 7.66 11.57 0.59
CA TYR A 396 7.39 10.16 0.26
C TYR A 396 8.61 9.23 0.32
N ARG A 397 9.83 9.78 0.28
CA ARG A 397 11.08 8.99 0.39
C ARG A 397 11.48 8.66 1.82
N SER A 398 10.68 9.06 2.82
CA SER A 398 11.02 8.84 4.23
C SER A 398 10.84 7.40 4.69
N SER A 399 10.09 6.58 3.96
CA SER A 399 9.99 5.13 4.20
C SER A 399 9.59 4.37 2.93
N PRO A 400 9.90 3.07 2.82
CA PRO A 400 9.42 2.22 1.72
C PRO A 400 7.89 2.21 1.62
N LEU A 401 7.18 2.19 2.76
CA LEU A 401 5.73 2.29 2.79
C LEU A 401 5.24 3.58 2.12
N THR A 402 5.83 4.74 2.46
CA THR A 402 5.41 6.01 1.85
C THR A 402 5.85 6.15 0.39
N MET A 403 6.93 5.49 -0.02
CA MET A 403 7.34 5.42 -1.41
C MET A 403 6.30 4.66 -2.24
N VAL A 404 5.89 3.47 -1.77
CA VAL A 404 4.87 2.65 -2.45
C VAL A 404 3.53 3.38 -2.49
N LEU A 405 3.09 3.97 -1.37
CA LEU A 405 1.81 4.67 -1.31
C LEU A 405 1.77 5.98 -2.11
N ARG A 406 2.91 6.47 -2.59
CA ARG A 406 2.99 7.74 -3.33
C ARG A 406 2.06 7.75 -4.54
N GLU A 407 2.09 6.69 -5.34
CA GLU A 407 1.28 6.63 -6.56
C GLU A 407 -0.22 6.68 -6.23
N HIS A 408 -0.65 6.03 -5.15
CA HIS A 408 -2.06 6.04 -4.75
C HIS A 408 -2.52 7.37 -4.16
N PHE A 409 -1.59 8.15 -3.59
CA PHE A 409 -1.87 9.51 -3.12
C PHE A 409 -1.77 10.57 -4.24
N GLU A 410 -1.03 10.30 -5.32
CA GLU A 410 -0.84 11.22 -6.45
C GLU A 410 -1.68 10.85 -7.68
N ALA A 411 -2.35 9.69 -7.68
CA ALA A 411 -3.12 9.16 -8.81
C ALA A 411 -4.19 10.12 -9.35
N SER A 412 -4.80 10.95 -8.48
CA SER A 412 -5.76 11.96 -8.90
C SER A 412 -5.74 13.21 -7.99
N THR A 413 -6.19 14.34 -8.53
CA THR A 413 -6.33 15.60 -7.77
C THR A 413 -7.38 15.50 -6.65
N ASP A 414 -8.32 14.55 -6.75
CA ASP A 414 -9.40 14.30 -5.80
C ASP A 414 -9.36 12.85 -5.29
N THR A 415 -8.22 12.45 -4.70
CA THR A 415 -8.12 11.15 -4.01
C THR A 415 -8.92 11.17 -2.71
N HIS A 416 -9.74 10.13 -2.50
CA HIS A 416 -10.38 9.89 -1.21
C HIS A 416 -9.49 8.97 -0.39
N SER A 417 -9.24 9.33 0.86
CA SER A 417 -8.49 8.46 1.75
C SER A 417 -9.19 8.38 3.10
N ALA A 418 -9.19 7.22 3.72
CA ALA A 418 -9.75 7.03 5.04
C ALA A 418 -8.79 6.21 5.90
N MET A 419 -8.64 6.60 7.16
CA MET A 419 -7.95 5.81 8.18
C MET A 419 -8.95 5.29 9.19
N ILE A 420 -8.98 3.98 9.38
CA ILE A 420 -9.79 3.27 10.35
C ILE A 420 -8.87 2.90 11.52
N LEU A 421 -9.09 3.56 12.65
CA LEU A 421 -8.37 3.31 13.88
C LEU A 421 -9.03 2.14 14.59
N THR A 422 -8.37 0.98 14.60
CA THR A 422 -8.88 -0.18 15.33
C THR A 422 -8.32 -0.14 16.75
N VAL A 423 -9.21 -0.09 17.74
CA VAL A 423 -8.87 0.13 19.15
C VAL A 423 -9.48 -0.92 20.06
N SER A 424 -8.77 -1.24 21.14
CA SER A 424 -9.23 -2.18 22.14
C SER A 424 -9.98 -1.50 23.27
N PRO A 425 -11.10 -2.07 23.72
CA PRO A 425 -11.81 -1.64 24.91
C PRO A 425 -11.18 -2.11 26.23
N GLU A 426 -10.15 -2.96 26.20
CA GLU A 426 -9.59 -3.60 27.39
C GLU A 426 -8.79 -2.62 28.28
N ALA A 427 -9.04 -2.66 29.60
CA ALA A 427 -8.35 -1.84 30.60
C ALA A 427 -6.81 -1.90 30.51
N SER A 428 -6.25 -3.10 30.37
CA SER A 428 -4.79 -3.32 30.33
C SER A 428 -4.14 -2.66 29.11
N GLN A 429 -4.92 -2.46 28.04
CA GLN A 429 -4.51 -1.87 26.77
C GLN A 429 -4.78 -0.37 26.70
N TYR A 430 -5.17 0.28 27.81
CA TYR A 430 -5.49 1.71 27.86
C TYR A 430 -4.43 2.61 27.24
N THR A 431 -3.15 2.39 27.54
CA THR A 431 -2.05 3.17 26.96
C THR A 431 -1.99 3.02 25.44
N ALA A 432 -2.14 1.78 24.94
CA ALA A 432 -2.08 1.48 23.51
C ALA A 432 -3.26 2.06 22.73
N THR A 433 -4.46 1.95 23.30
CA THR A 433 -5.67 2.60 22.81
C THR A 433 -5.49 4.11 22.79
N THR A 434 -5.00 4.72 23.88
CA THR A 434 -4.75 6.17 23.95
C THR A 434 -3.75 6.64 22.89
N ASN A 435 -2.66 5.91 22.66
CA ASN A 435 -1.67 6.25 21.64
C ASN A 435 -2.28 6.20 20.22
N THR A 436 -3.08 5.16 19.96
CA THR A 436 -3.78 5.00 18.67
C THR A 436 -4.73 6.16 18.42
N LEU A 437 -5.52 6.54 19.43
CA LEU A 437 -6.48 7.66 19.31
C LEU A 437 -5.76 9.00 19.18
N LYS A 438 -4.66 9.24 19.89
CA LYS A 438 -3.84 10.45 19.72
C LYS A 438 -3.27 10.57 18.30
N TYR A 439 -2.82 9.45 17.73
CA TYR A 439 -2.34 9.45 16.35
C TYR A 439 -3.47 9.83 15.39
N GLY A 440 -4.64 9.21 15.56
CA GLY A 440 -5.85 9.52 14.81
C GLY A 440 -6.30 10.96 14.91
N ASP A 441 -6.33 11.50 16.13
CA ASP A 441 -6.69 12.89 16.41
C ASP A 441 -5.76 13.86 15.66
N LEU A 442 -4.45 13.60 15.66
CA LEU A 442 -3.49 14.41 14.91
C LEU A 442 -3.69 14.32 13.39
N VAL A 443 -4.03 13.14 12.86
CA VAL A 443 -4.34 12.96 11.43
C VAL A 443 -5.62 13.71 11.06
N GLY A 444 -6.69 13.59 11.87
CA GLY A 444 -7.96 14.26 11.65
C GLY A 444 -7.86 15.78 11.75
N LEU A 445 -7.17 16.30 12.76
CA LEU A 445 -6.90 17.74 12.92
C LEU A 445 -6.05 18.30 11.79
N ALA A 446 -5.11 17.52 11.25
CA ALA A 446 -4.33 17.96 10.10
C ALA A 446 -5.22 18.25 8.88
N ASN A 447 -6.38 17.59 8.74
CA ASN A 447 -7.35 17.79 7.66
C ASN A 447 -8.39 18.88 7.95
N GLY A 448 -8.52 19.29 9.22
CA GLY A 448 -9.42 20.37 9.61
C GLY A 448 -8.99 21.68 8.96
N HIS A 449 -9.91 22.32 8.23
CA HIS A 449 -9.75 23.71 7.83
C HIS A 449 -9.49 24.52 9.10
N LYS A 450 -8.36 25.24 9.13
CA LYS A 450 -8.28 26.45 9.95
C LYS A 450 -9.24 27.46 9.31
N GLY A 451 -10.52 27.30 9.60
CA GLY A 451 -11.55 28.33 9.42
C GLY A 451 -11.43 29.33 10.55
#